data_AF-A0AAD0RV44-F1
#
_entry.id   AF-A0AAD0RV44-F1
#
_cell.length_a   1.000
_cell.length_b   1.000
_cell.length_c   1.000
_cell.angle_alpha   90.00
_cell.angle_beta   90.00
_cell.angle_gamma   90.00
#
_symmetry.space_group_name_H-M   'P 1'
#
loop_
_entity.id
_entity.type
_entity.pdbx_description
1 polymer ?
#
loop_
_entity_poly.entity_id
_entity_poly.type
_entity_poly.pdbx_seq_one_letter_code
_entity_poly.pdbx_strand_id
1 'polypeptide(L)'
;MQNTMKPINSPDGLFHDGNPYTGELGTVVTSEWLNNVQSAAQSCQDELLTVIRDSGQSADPARKDQLLQSLKKLAWGGNSKPTTLAGYGITDALPLSGGKMNGRVDFQPNSRFLAEGGKEGGQLQLQAPQSDSKLSDVNIDVWGNQFRIFNNDGAKSRGFYVDLTQCEDGPTTNLLTMSGAPGLVGHFAMPSAPPGWLKCDGSLASRSTYPALFAAIGTTYGAGDGSTTFNLPDLRGEFVRGWDYGGRVDPGRALGSAQAGTVGPHVHTIIRPSDGGALALTPGSGGGAWAYGREMLSSDQMTLVTGANSGIGVETRPRNVALLACIKY
;
A
#
# COMPACT_ATOMS: atom_id res chain seq x y z
N MET A 1 33.00 62.85 2.67
CA MET A 1 32.05 63.81 2.05
C MET A 1 31.94 65.00 2.97
N GLN A 2 31.92 66.21 2.44
CA GLN A 2 31.75 67.43 3.24
C GLN A 2 30.28 67.83 3.27
N ASN A 3 29.92 68.73 4.19
CA ASN A 3 28.63 69.41 4.12
C ASN A 3 28.51 70.18 2.80
N THR A 4 27.27 70.41 2.37
CA THR A 4 26.92 71.17 1.18
C THR A 4 27.73 72.47 1.12
N MET A 5 28.34 72.72 -0.04
CA MET A 5 29.18 73.88 -0.27
C MET A 5 28.38 75.13 0.06
N LYS A 6 28.99 76.04 0.84
CA LYS A 6 28.35 77.33 1.12
C LYS A 6 28.23 78.13 -0.19
N PRO A 7 27.13 78.87 -0.39
CA PRO A 7 27.04 79.82 -1.49
C PRO A 7 28.21 80.81 -1.49
N ILE A 8 28.48 81.42 -2.64
CA ILE A 8 29.43 82.53 -2.74
C ILE A 8 29.08 83.62 -1.72
N ASN A 9 30.11 84.27 -1.17
CA ASN A 9 29.95 85.28 -0.12
C ASN A 9 29.49 86.62 -0.70
N SER A 10 28.24 86.67 -1.17
CA SER A 10 27.52 87.87 -1.60
C SER A 10 26.24 88.04 -0.77
N PRO A 11 25.63 89.24 -0.75
CA PRO A 11 24.42 89.51 0.06
C PRO A 11 23.25 88.57 -0.22
N ASP A 12 23.15 88.07 -1.44
CA ASP A 12 22.10 87.14 -1.91
C ASP A 12 22.62 85.73 -2.20
N GLY A 13 23.91 85.47 -2.02
CA GLY A 13 24.53 84.15 -2.26
C GLY A 13 24.71 83.78 -3.74
N LEU A 14 24.58 84.76 -4.65
CA LEU A 14 24.73 84.60 -6.09
C LEU A 14 25.95 85.38 -6.62
N PHE A 15 26.50 84.89 -7.74
CA PHE A 15 27.43 85.64 -8.56
C PHE A 15 26.68 86.71 -9.35
N HIS A 16 27.33 87.87 -9.55
CA HIS A 16 26.83 89.01 -10.31
C HIS A 16 27.83 89.40 -11.39
N ASP A 17 27.33 89.85 -12.54
CA ASP A 17 28.18 90.41 -13.59
C ASP A 17 28.66 91.82 -13.18
N GLY A 18 29.83 92.20 -13.70
CA GLY A 18 30.42 93.50 -13.37
C GLY A 18 29.65 94.64 -14.01
N ASN A 19 29.45 95.72 -13.27
CA ASN A 19 28.80 96.93 -13.76
C ASN A 19 29.79 98.11 -13.76
N PRO A 20 30.28 98.53 -14.95
CA PRO A 20 31.29 99.59 -15.05
C PRO A 20 30.78 100.98 -14.66
N TYR A 21 29.45 101.16 -14.51
CA TYR A 21 28.84 102.44 -14.13
C TYR A 21 28.67 102.60 -12.61
N THR A 22 28.59 101.49 -11.88
CA THR A 22 28.48 101.45 -10.40
C THR A 22 29.79 101.10 -9.72
N GLY A 23 30.80 100.65 -10.48
CA GLY A 23 32.10 100.22 -9.95
C GLY A 23 32.09 98.80 -9.39
N GLU A 24 31.02 98.04 -9.61
CA GLU A 24 30.92 96.64 -9.18
C GLU A 24 31.84 95.76 -10.02
N LEU A 25 32.81 95.15 -9.35
CA LEU A 25 33.74 94.21 -9.96
C LEU A 25 33.01 92.91 -10.32
N GLY A 26 33.10 92.52 -11.59
CA GLY A 26 32.49 91.29 -12.10
C GLY A 26 33.45 90.12 -12.15
N THR A 27 32.88 88.93 -12.35
CA THR A 27 33.65 87.71 -12.67
C THR A 27 34.02 87.68 -14.16
N VAL A 28 35.17 87.07 -14.48
CA VAL A 28 35.63 86.91 -15.89
C VAL A 28 34.70 85.97 -16.66
N VAL A 29 34.10 85.01 -15.96
CA VAL A 29 33.07 84.11 -16.49
C VAL A 29 31.69 84.65 -16.10
N THR A 30 30.68 84.46 -16.95
CA THR A 30 29.34 85.01 -16.70
C THR A 30 28.73 84.51 -15.40
N SER A 31 28.01 85.41 -14.73
CA SER A 31 27.31 85.14 -13.47
C SER A 31 26.35 83.94 -13.57
N GLU A 32 25.62 83.84 -14.68
CA GLU A 32 24.71 82.72 -14.97
C GLU A 32 25.42 81.38 -14.94
N TRP A 33 26.57 81.26 -15.62
CA TRP A 33 27.32 80.01 -15.66
C TRP A 33 27.84 79.64 -14.27
N LEU A 34 28.38 80.61 -13.52
CA LEU A 34 28.90 80.37 -12.17
C LEU A 34 27.79 79.98 -11.18
N ASN A 35 26.62 80.62 -11.26
CA ASN A 35 25.46 80.28 -10.46
C ASN A 35 24.93 78.87 -10.81
N ASN A 36 24.89 78.51 -12.10
CA ASN A 36 24.52 77.16 -12.53
C ASN A 36 25.50 76.10 -12.03
N VAL A 37 26.80 76.37 -12.07
CA VAL A 37 27.83 75.46 -11.53
C VAL A 37 27.70 75.32 -10.01
N GLN A 38 27.50 76.42 -9.28
CA GLN A 38 27.25 76.38 -7.83
C GLN A 38 26.03 75.54 -7.50
N SER A 39 24.90 75.81 -8.18
CA SER A 39 23.63 75.09 -7.97
C SER A 39 23.78 73.59 -8.26
N ALA A 40 24.39 73.21 -9.38
CA ALA A 40 24.63 71.81 -9.73
C ALA A 40 25.54 71.10 -8.71
N ALA A 41 26.59 71.78 -8.22
CA ALA A 41 27.47 71.22 -7.20
C ALA A 41 26.74 71.00 -5.87
N GLN A 42 25.94 71.97 -5.41
CA GLN A 42 25.15 71.86 -4.19
C GLN A 42 24.09 70.76 -4.30
N SER A 43 23.36 70.71 -5.42
CA SER A 43 22.33 69.69 -5.67
C SER A 43 22.90 68.26 -5.63
N CYS A 44 24.01 68.01 -6.33
CA CYS A 44 24.70 66.72 -6.26
C CYS A 44 25.18 66.37 -4.84
N GLN A 45 25.67 67.35 -4.08
CA GLN A 45 26.10 67.14 -2.70
C GLN A 45 24.91 66.79 -1.80
N ASP A 46 23.78 67.47 -1.95
CA ASP A 46 22.59 67.25 -1.14
C ASP A 46 21.96 65.86 -1.37
N GLU A 47 21.91 65.36 -2.61
CA GLU A 47 21.43 64.00 -2.89
C GLU A 47 22.32 62.94 -2.23
N LEU A 48 23.63 63.06 -2.38
CA LEU A 48 24.59 62.12 -1.79
C LEU A 48 24.59 62.20 -0.25
N LEU A 49 24.44 63.41 0.32
CA LEU A 49 24.28 63.58 1.77
C LEU A 49 22.97 62.98 2.28
N THR A 50 21.91 62.99 1.47
CA THR A 50 20.64 62.32 1.81
C THR A 50 20.84 60.82 1.96
N VAL A 51 21.55 60.17 1.04
CA VAL A 51 21.89 58.73 1.15
C VAL A 51 22.71 58.44 2.41
N ILE A 52 23.66 59.33 2.76
CA ILE A 52 24.47 59.18 3.97
C ILE A 52 23.61 59.29 5.24
N ARG A 53 22.74 60.29 5.31
CA ARG A 53 21.83 60.53 6.45
C ARG A 53 20.82 59.42 6.64
N ASP A 54 20.22 58.93 5.55
CA ASP A 54 19.23 57.84 5.58
C ASP A 54 19.83 56.52 6.11
N SER A 55 21.11 56.28 5.83
CA SER A 55 21.85 55.17 6.43
C SER A 55 22.16 55.35 7.94
N GLY A 56 21.77 56.48 8.54
CA GLY A 56 22.05 56.85 9.93
C GLY A 56 23.49 57.30 10.17
N GLN A 57 24.21 57.74 9.13
CA GLN A 57 25.56 58.29 9.22
C GLN A 57 25.53 59.82 9.13
N SER A 58 26.62 60.46 9.56
CA SER A 58 26.82 61.91 9.44
C SER A 58 28.02 62.20 8.54
N ALA A 59 28.01 63.34 7.87
CA ALA A 59 29.08 63.75 6.98
C ALA A 59 30.38 64.03 7.75
N ASP A 60 31.44 63.34 7.36
CA ASP A 60 32.80 63.48 7.89
C ASP A 60 33.79 63.83 6.77
N PRO A 61 34.34 65.05 6.73
CA PRO A 61 35.35 65.45 5.73
C PRO A 61 36.59 64.54 5.68
N ALA A 62 36.97 63.91 6.79
CA ALA A 62 38.17 63.07 6.87
C ALA A 62 37.96 61.69 6.21
N ARG A 63 36.72 61.21 6.13
CA ARG A 63 36.40 59.88 5.58
C ARG A 63 36.05 59.92 4.10
N LYS A 64 36.70 59.05 3.32
CA LYS A 64 36.49 58.91 1.87
C LYS A 64 35.57 57.77 1.45
N ASP A 65 35.05 56.99 2.39
CA ASP A 65 34.27 55.76 2.12
C ASP A 65 32.80 55.84 2.57
N GLN A 66 32.35 56.97 3.11
CA GLN A 66 31.03 57.09 3.75
C GLN A 66 29.87 56.76 2.81
N LEU A 67 29.92 57.22 1.55
CA LEU A 67 28.89 56.91 0.57
C LEU A 67 28.81 55.39 0.33
N LEU A 68 29.97 54.75 0.18
CA LEU A 68 30.06 53.30 0.01
C LEU A 68 29.50 52.55 1.23
N GLN A 69 29.86 52.96 2.45
CA GLN A 69 29.33 52.34 3.66
C GLN A 69 27.82 52.54 3.80
N SER A 70 27.32 53.72 3.41
CA SER A 70 25.89 54.05 3.44
C SER A 70 25.11 53.16 2.47
N LEU A 71 25.61 53.02 1.23
CA LEU A 71 25.02 52.13 0.22
C LEU A 71 25.04 50.67 0.67
N LYS A 72 26.14 50.18 1.25
CA LYS A 72 26.22 48.81 1.79
C LYS A 72 25.20 48.58 2.91
N LYS A 73 25.07 49.53 3.83
CA LYS A 73 24.10 49.45 4.92
C LYS A 73 22.66 49.46 4.43
N LEU A 74 22.32 50.32 3.45
CA LEU A 74 20.97 50.38 2.87
C LEU A 74 20.65 49.12 2.05
N ALA A 75 21.62 48.60 1.28
CA ALA A 75 21.40 47.43 0.43
C ALA A 75 21.38 46.11 1.20
N TRP A 76 22.18 45.98 2.27
CA TRP A 76 22.48 44.70 2.93
C TRP A 76 22.26 44.70 4.45
N GLY A 77 21.92 45.83 5.06
CA GLY A 77 21.86 45.96 6.51
C GLY A 77 23.23 45.93 7.21
N GLY A 78 24.35 45.87 6.47
CA GLY A 78 25.70 45.72 7.04
C GLY A 78 26.86 45.92 6.06
N ASN A 79 28.08 45.61 6.51
CA ASN A 79 29.32 45.91 5.77
C ASN A 79 29.64 44.93 4.63
N SER A 80 28.88 43.84 4.48
CA SER A 80 29.14 42.76 3.52
C SER A 80 27.84 42.19 2.99
N LYS A 81 27.87 41.69 1.76
CA LYS A 81 26.72 41.04 1.11
C LYS A 81 26.28 39.82 1.96
N PRO A 82 25.00 39.69 2.32
CA PRO A 82 24.55 38.56 3.12
C PRO A 82 24.73 37.25 2.35
N THR A 83 25.12 36.20 3.06
CA THR A 83 25.27 34.84 2.52
C THR A 83 24.11 33.92 2.91
N THR A 84 23.18 34.41 3.74
CA THR A 84 22.01 33.67 4.23
C THR A 84 20.73 34.41 3.87
N LEU A 85 19.63 33.65 3.65
CA LEU A 85 18.30 34.18 3.39
C LEU A 85 17.82 35.14 4.50
N ALA A 86 18.07 34.78 5.76
CA ALA A 86 17.78 35.62 6.91
C ALA A 86 18.53 36.96 6.86
N GLY A 87 19.77 36.97 6.36
CA GLY A 87 20.54 38.20 6.19
C GLY A 87 19.99 39.12 5.09
N TYR A 88 19.17 38.60 4.16
CA TYR A 88 18.39 39.41 3.21
C TYR A 88 17.01 39.81 3.76
N GLY A 89 16.67 39.44 5.00
CA GLY A 89 15.35 39.69 5.59
C GLY A 89 14.24 38.76 5.07
N ILE A 90 14.59 37.66 4.40
CA ILE A 90 13.62 36.67 3.90
C ILE A 90 13.30 35.70 5.05
N THR A 91 12.08 35.79 5.60
CA THR A 91 11.65 35.02 6.79
C THR A 91 10.72 33.84 6.47
N ASP A 92 10.24 33.74 5.24
CA ASP A 92 9.22 32.78 4.78
C ASP A 92 9.76 31.75 3.77
N ALA A 93 11.07 31.77 3.49
CA ALA A 93 11.70 30.80 2.59
C ALA A 93 11.89 29.43 3.27
N LEU A 94 11.65 28.38 2.49
CA LEU A 94 12.00 27.00 2.83
C LEU A 94 13.53 26.82 2.77
N PRO A 95 14.20 26.47 3.88
CA PRO A 95 15.63 26.18 3.84
C PRO A 95 15.86 24.86 3.09
N LEU A 96 16.95 24.81 2.31
CA LEU A 96 17.33 23.66 1.48
C LEU A 96 17.61 22.38 2.29
N SER A 97 17.83 22.51 3.60
CA SER A 97 17.96 21.38 4.53
C SER A 97 17.30 21.72 5.87
N GLY A 98 16.47 20.79 6.38
CA GLY A 98 16.03 20.79 7.78
C GLY A 98 15.07 21.90 8.24
N GLY A 99 14.11 22.32 7.42
CA GLY A 99 13.06 23.28 7.82
C GLY A 99 11.75 22.62 8.29
N LYS A 100 11.06 23.24 9.26
CA LYS A 100 9.66 22.90 9.62
C LYS A 100 8.70 23.85 8.89
N MET A 101 7.71 23.31 8.19
CA MET A 101 6.62 24.11 7.62
C MET A 101 5.47 24.21 8.62
N ASN A 102 5.12 25.43 9.03
CA ASN A 102 3.88 25.70 9.74
C ASN A 102 2.81 26.15 8.71
N GLY A 103 2.11 25.22 8.08
CA GLY A 103 1.08 25.55 7.09
C GLY A 103 0.63 24.39 6.19
N ARG A 104 -0.29 24.67 5.28
CA ARG A 104 -0.78 23.73 4.25
C ARG A 104 0.18 23.75 3.05
N VAL A 105 0.55 22.57 2.56
CA VAL A 105 1.29 22.40 1.30
C VAL A 105 0.32 21.93 0.23
N ASP A 106 0.08 22.77 -0.77
CA ASP A 106 -0.76 22.43 -1.93
C ASP A 106 0.10 21.99 -3.10
N PHE A 107 -0.03 20.72 -3.48
CA PHE A 107 0.67 20.15 -4.63
C PHE A 107 -0.13 20.43 -5.91
N GLN A 108 0.50 21.03 -6.90
CA GLN A 108 -0.07 21.19 -8.24
C GLN A 108 -0.17 19.83 -8.93
N PRO A 109 -1.04 19.68 -9.95
CA PRO A 109 -1.03 18.51 -10.82
C PRO A 109 0.40 18.24 -11.33
N ASN A 110 0.83 16.96 -11.28
CA ASN A 110 2.18 16.49 -11.64
C ASN A 110 3.31 16.78 -10.64
N SER A 111 3.01 17.20 -9.40
CA SER A 111 4.02 17.24 -8.34
C SER A 111 4.56 15.84 -8.06
N ARG A 112 5.90 15.69 -7.99
CA ARG A 112 6.59 14.41 -7.77
C ARG A 112 7.58 14.53 -6.61
N PHE A 113 7.54 13.61 -5.66
CA PHE A 113 8.54 13.48 -4.61
C PHE A 113 9.74 12.70 -5.17
N LEU A 114 10.90 13.35 -5.23
CA LEU A 114 12.16 12.78 -5.71
C LEU A 114 13.11 12.63 -4.53
N ALA A 115 13.67 11.43 -4.32
CA ALA A 115 14.79 11.27 -3.41
C ALA A 115 16.08 11.78 -4.09
N GLU A 116 16.90 12.54 -3.38
CA GLU A 116 18.27 12.83 -3.83
C GLU A 116 19.03 11.50 -3.94
N GLY A 117 19.53 11.16 -5.14
CA GLY A 117 20.36 9.97 -5.34
C GLY A 117 19.75 8.80 -6.12
N GLY A 118 18.67 9.00 -6.87
CA GLY A 118 18.35 8.15 -8.03
C GLY A 118 17.89 6.72 -7.74
N LYS A 119 17.54 6.38 -6.49
CA LYS A 119 16.72 5.20 -6.21
C LYS A 119 15.30 5.66 -5.95
N GLU A 120 14.42 5.25 -6.84
CA GLU A 120 12.98 5.55 -6.84
C GLU A 120 12.36 5.18 -5.49
N GLY A 121 11.64 6.12 -4.87
CA GLY A 121 11.04 5.96 -3.53
C GLY A 121 11.02 7.26 -2.72
N GLY A 122 10.48 8.35 -3.28
CA GLY A 122 10.27 9.58 -2.52
C GLY A 122 9.30 9.32 -1.37
N GLN A 123 9.80 9.25 -0.15
CA GLN A 123 9.02 8.93 1.04
C GLN A 123 8.46 10.20 1.69
N LEU A 124 7.15 10.27 1.93
CA LEU A 124 6.57 11.28 2.81
C LEU A 124 6.71 10.82 4.26
N GLN A 125 7.76 11.27 4.93
CA GLN A 125 7.95 11.03 6.36
C GLN A 125 7.15 12.05 7.17
N LEU A 126 6.13 11.59 7.89
CA LEU A 126 5.44 12.39 8.90
C LEU A 126 6.25 12.25 10.21
N GLN A 127 7.03 13.27 10.55
CA GLN A 127 7.92 13.25 11.71
C GLN A 127 7.16 12.95 13.01
N ALA A 128 7.81 12.22 13.93
CA ALA A 128 7.24 11.64 15.14
C ALA A 128 6.25 12.55 15.89
N PRO A 129 5.12 12.00 16.39
CA PRO A 129 4.15 12.77 17.17
C PRO A 129 4.78 13.28 18.47
N GLN A 130 4.40 14.48 18.89
CA GLN A 130 4.64 14.92 20.26
C GLN A 130 4.01 13.89 21.23
N SER A 131 4.73 13.63 22.32
CA SER A 131 4.46 12.64 23.37
C SER A 131 2.96 12.39 23.61
N ASP A 132 2.51 11.17 23.26
CA ASP A 132 1.31 10.41 23.70
C ASP A 132 0.68 9.52 22.61
N SER A 133 1.33 9.35 21.46
CA SER A 133 0.91 8.36 20.44
C SER A 133 1.94 7.22 20.33
N LYS A 134 1.49 5.98 20.51
CA LYS A 134 2.31 4.73 20.47
C LYS A 134 2.88 4.37 19.07
N LEU A 135 2.94 5.30 18.14
CA LEU A 135 3.43 5.09 16.78
C LEU A 135 4.62 6.03 16.57
N SER A 136 5.83 5.55 16.86
CA SER A 136 7.04 6.38 16.87
C SER A 136 7.51 6.78 15.48
N ASP A 137 7.23 5.97 14.45
CA ASP A 137 7.76 6.14 13.08
C ASP A 137 6.77 5.62 12.03
N VAL A 138 5.75 6.43 11.72
CA VAL A 138 4.75 6.06 10.69
C VAL A 138 5.30 6.44 9.30
N ASN A 139 5.61 5.41 8.52
CA ASN A 139 6.08 5.54 7.16
C ASN A 139 4.92 5.28 6.19
N ILE A 140 4.66 6.23 5.29
CA ILE A 140 3.74 6.07 4.16
C ILE A 140 4.59 5.97 2.90
N ASP A 141 4.59 4.79 2.27
CA ASP A 141 5.45 4.48 1.13
C ASP A 141 4.68 3.69 0.05
N VAL A 142 5.11 3.87 -1.20
CA VAL A 142 4.70 3.07 -2.35
C VAL A 142 5.93 2.31 -2.84
N TRP A 143 6.11 1.09 -2.35
CA TRP A 143 7.22 0.22 -2.75
C TRP A 143 6.68 -1.09 -3.33
N GLY A 144 7.28 -1.58 -4.42
CA GLY A 144 6.94 -2.86 -5.04
C GLY A 144 5.46 -3.04 -5.37
N ASN A 145 4.79 -2.01 -5.91
CA ASN A 145 3.34 -1.98 -6.14
C ASN A 145 2.49 -2.24 -4.89
N GLN A 146 2.88 -1.71 -3.73
CA GLN A 146 2.08 -1.80 -2.51
C GLN A 146 2.01 -0.44 -1.85
N PHE A 147 0.80 0.00 -1.51
CA PHE A 147 0.60 1.15 -0.63
C PHE A 147 0.69 0.67 0.82
N ARG A 148 1.61 1.24 1.61
CA ARG A 148 1.90 0.75 2.96
C ARG A 148 1.86 1.87 3.98
N ILE A 149 1.36 1.54 5.17
CA ILE A 149 1.43 2.36 6.38
C ILE A 149 1.99 1.47 7.49
N PHE A 150 3.23 1.70 7.90
CA PHE A 150 3.89 0.82 8.88
C PHE A 150 4.74 1.59 9.89
N ASN A 151 4.83 1.01 11.09
CA ASN A 151 5.86 1.36 12.06
C ASN A 151 7.13 0.62 11.71
N ASN A 152 8.25 1.33 11.71
CA ASN A 152 9.58 0.76 11.53
C ASN A 152 10.33 0.82 12.87
N ASP A 153 10.37 -0.29 13.61
CA ASP A 153 11.09 -0.39 14.88
C ASP A 153 12.56 -0.83 14.72
N GLY A 154 13.08 -0.82 13.48
CA GLY A 154 14.43 -1.25 13.14
C GLY A 154 14.62 -2.77 13.06
N ALA A 155 13.65 -3.57 13.49
CA ALA A 155 13.71 -5.03 13.44
C ALA A 155 12.56 -5.67 12.63
N LYS A 156 11.36 -5.08 12.63
CA LYS A 156 10.17 -5.55 11.90
C LYS A 156 9.28 -4.38 11.49
N SER A 157 8.96 -4.28 10.21
CA SER A 157 7.90 -3.40 9.74
C SER A 157 6.53 -3.98 10.13
N ARG A 158 5.82 -3.35 11.06
CA ARG A 158 4.46 -3.76 11.48
C ARG A 158 3.47 -2.70 11.00
N GLY A 159 2.51 -3.08 10.17
CA GLY A 159 1.61 -2.12 9.56
C GLY A 159 0.50 -2.73 8.72
N PHE A 160 -0.30 -1.84 8.16
CA PHE A 160 -1.33 -2.15 7.16
C PHE A 160 -0.74 -1.93 5.76
N TYR A 161 -0.95 -2.86 4.84
CA TYR A 161 -0.59 -2.69 3.45
C TYR A 161 -1.74 -3.12 2.54
N VAL A 162 -1.90 -2.39 1.44
CA VAL A 162 -2.73 -2.79 0.32
C VAL A 162 -1.80 -3.30 -0.77
N ASP A 163 -1.88 -4.59 -1.05
CA ASP A 163 -1.08 -5.23 -2.10
C ASP A 163 -1.71 -4.97 -3.48
N LEU A 164 -1.01 -4.20 -4.32
CA LEU A 164 -1.46 -3.86 -5.67
C LEU A 164 -0.66 -4.63 -6.74
N THR A 165 0.22 -5.56 -6.35
CA THR A 165 0.99 -6.38 -7.31
C THR A 165 0.11 -7.23 -8.22
N GLN A 166 -1.13 -7.53 -7.82
CA GLN A 166 -2.10 -8.29 -8.61
C GLN A 166 -3.14 -7.42 -9.34
N CYS A 167 -3.02 -6.09 -9.30
CA CYS A 167 -3.84 -5.20 -10.11
C CYS A 167 -3.23 -5.05 -11.51
N GLU A 168 -3.47 -6.02 -12.40
CA GLU A 168 -3.03 -5.90 -13.80
C GLU A 168 -3.80 -4.81 -14.57
N ASP A 169 -5.01 -4.40 -14.14
CA ASP A 169 -5.84 -3.38 -14.83
C ASP A 169 -6.63 -2.46 -13.86
N GLY A 170 -5.98 -1.88 -12.86
CA GLY A 170 -6.63 -0.95 -11.92
C GLY A 170 -7.44 -1.63 -10.81
N PRO A 171 -8.03 -0.88 -9.85
CA PRO A 171 -8.61 -1.43 -8.63
C PRO A 171 -9.98 -2.06 -8.90
N THR A 172 -9.98 -3.18 -9.61
CA THR A 172 -11.13 -4.08 -9.65
C THR A 172 -10.77 -5.32 -8.84
N THR A 173 -11.34 -5.37 -7.64
CA THR A 173 -11.64 -6.61 -6.88
C THR A 173 -10.47 -7.53 -6.53
N ASN A 174 -9.77 -7.27 -5.42
CA ASN A 174 -9.00 -8.33 -4.74
C ASN A 174 -9.13 -8.33 -3.21
N LEU A 175 -10.24 -7.78 -2.68
CA LEU A 175 -10.62 -7.94 -1.27
C LEU A 175 -11.64 -9.08 -1.07
N LEU A 176 -12.05 -9.77 -2.15
CA LEU A 176 -13.11 -10.78 -2.15
C LEU A 176 -12.64 -12.19 -2.51
N THR A 177 -11.34 -12.43 -2.69
CA THR A 177 -10.82 -13.80 -2.62
C THR A 177 -11.09 -14.28 -1.20
N MET A 178 -12.12 -15.13 -1.05
CA MET A 178 -12.45 -15.76 0.24
C MET A 178 -11.16 -16.31 0.83
N SER A 179 -10.71 -15.69 1.92
CA SER A 179 -9.47 -16.04 2.62
C SER A 179 -9.57 -17.49 3.08
N GLY A 180 -8.94 -18.38 2.31
CA GLY A 180 -8.90 -19.81 2.57
C GLY A 180 -7.51 -20.32 2.22
N ALA A 181 -6.97 -21.19 3.07
CA ALA A 181 -5.67 -21.80 2.81
C ALA A 181 -5.76 -22.70 1.56
N PRO A 182 -4.70 -22.76 0.73
CA PRO A 182 -4.60 -23.76 -0.34
C PRO A 182 -4.84 -25.16 0.21
N GLY A 183 -5.61 -25.97 -0.52
CA GLY A 183 -6.04 -27.30 -0.09
C GLY A 183 -7.41 -27.35 0.60
N LEU A 184 -8.00 -26.20 0.94
CA LEU A 184 -9.36 -26.15 1.46
C LEU A 184 -10.38 -26.58 0.40
N VAL A 185 -11.26 -27.51 0.75
CA VAL A 185 -12.36 -27.98 -0.12
C VAL A 185 -13.66 -27.28 0.28
N GLY A 186 -14.31 -26.66 -0.69
CA GLY A 186 -15.61 -25.99 -0.55
C GLY A 186 -16.64 -26.55 -1.53
N HIS A 187 -17.92 -26.38 -1.20
CA HIS A 187 -19.04 -26.80 -2.05
C HIS A 187 -19.78 -25.58 -2.57
N PHE A 188 -19.99 -25.53 -3.88
CA PHE A 188 -20.58 -24.40 -4.58
C PHE A 188 -21.90 -24.78 -5.24
N ALA A 189 -22.91 -23.91 -5.13
CA ALA A 189 -24.22 -24.08 -5.78
C ALA A 189 -24.22 -23.70 -7.28
N MET A 190 -23.04 -23.47 -7.87
CA MET A 190 -22.83 -23.10 -9.27
C MET A 190 -22.09 -24.21 -10.02
N PRO A 191 -22.29 -24.36 -11.35
CA PRO A 191 -21.73 -25.46 -12.14
C PRO A 191 -20.25 -25.30 -12.52
N SER A 192 -19.67 -24.14 -12.24
CA SER A 192 -18.28 -23.81 -12.57
C SER A 192 -17.51 -23.40 -11.32
N ALA A 193 -16.21 -23.70 -11.28
CA ALA A 193 -15.36 -23.25 -10.20
C ALA A 193 -15.21 -21.72 -10.25
N PRO A 194 -15.41 -21.00 -9.14
CA PRO A 194 -15.16 -19.56 -9.10
C PRO A 194 -13.66 -19.25 -9.19
N PRO A 195 -13.28 -17.99 -9.48
CA PRO A 195 -11.89 -17.55 -9.49
C PRO A 195 -11.15 -17.93 -8.20
N GLY A 196 -9.94 -18.46 -8.32
CA GLY A 196 -9.14 -18.93 -7.19
C GLY A 196 -9.41 -20.38 -6.73
N TRP A 197 -10.29 -21.13 -7.42
CA TRP A 197 -10.63 -22.52 -7.10
C TRP A 197 -10.51 -23.44 -8.32
N LEU A 198 -10.25 -24.73 -8.08
CA LEU A 198 -10.26 -25.80 -9.09
C LEU A 198 -11.32 -26.84 -8.76
N LYS A 199 -11.88 -27.53 -9.76
CA LYS A 199 -12.87 -28.59 -9.52
C LYS A 199 -12.21 -29.81 -8.88
N CYS A 200 -12.88 -30.45 -7.93
CA CYS A 200 -12.47 -31.75 -7.40
C CYS A 200 -12.98 -32.88 -8.31
N ASP A 201 -12.41 -33.01 -9.50
CA ASP A 201 -12.82 -33.96 -10.54
C ASP A 201 -11.74 -34.99 -10.93
N GLY A 202 -10.67 -35.10 -10.13
CA GLY A 202 -9.57 -36.03 -10.37
C GLY A 202 -8.57 -35.60 -11.45
N SER A 203 -8.76 -34.42 -12.05
CA SER A 203 -7.89 -33.91 -13.13
C SER A 203 -6.44 -33.66 -12.68
N LEU A 204 -5.55 -33.58 -13.67
CA LEU A 204 -4.14 -33.25 -13.46
C LEU A 204 -3.98 -31.72 -13.31
N ALA A 205 -3.23 -31.31 -12.28
CA ALA A 205 -2.84 -29.94 -12.03
C ALA A 205 -1.32 -29.77 -12.14
N SER A 206 -0.88 -28.63 -12.66
CA SER A 206 0.55 -28.30 -12.80
C SER A 206 1.14 -27.84 -11.46
N ARG A 207 2.30 -28.41 -11.09
CA ARG A 207 3.04 -28.02 -9.88
C ARG A 207 3.60 -26.60 -9.98
N SER A 208 3.96 -26.14 -11.19
CA SER A 208 4.47 -24.79 -11.41
C SER A 208 3.36 -23.74 -11.42
N THR A 209 2.16 -24.12 -11.89
CA THR A 209 1.00 -23.22 -11.91
C THR A 209 0.33 -23.12 -10.54
N TYR A 210 0.31 -24.21 -9.77
CA TYR A 210 -0.35 -24.29 -8.46
C TYR A 210 0.61 -24.77 -7.35
N PRO A 211 1.73 -24.06 -7.10
CA PRO A 211 2.77 -24.53 -6.18
C PRO A 211 2.30 -24.59 -4.72
N ALA A 212 1.45 -23.65 -4.30
CA ALA A 212 0.92 -23.62 -2.95
C ALA A 212 -0.06 -24.77 -2.68
N LEU A 213 -0.91 -25.09 -3.67
CA LEU A 213 -1.78 -26.26 -3.60
C LEU A 213 -0.98 -27.57 -3.58
N PHE A 214 0.05 -27.70 -4.41
CA PHE A 214 0.91 -28.88 -4.41
C PHE A 214 1.62 -29.05 -3.07
N ALA A 215 2.11 -27.96 -2.46
CA ALA A 215 2.70 -28.01 -1.13
C ALA A 215 1.69 -28.48 -0.05
N ALA A 216 0.41 -28.16 -0.21
CA ALA A 216 -0.64 -28.52 0.75
C ALA A 216 -1.09 -29.99 0.64
N ILE A 217 -1.30 -30.51 -0.57
CA ILE A 217 -1.90 -31.85 -0.76
C ILE A 217 -0.92 -32.91 -1.31
N GLY A 218 0.22 -32.48 -1.83
CA GLY A 218 1.23 -33.35 -2.43
C GLY A 218 0.65 -34.27 -3.50
N THR A 219 0.98 -35.55 -3.39
CA THR A 219 0.53 -36.61 -4.31
C THR A 219 -0.55 -37.51 -3.68
N THR A 220 -1.23 -37.04 -2.63
CA THR A 220 -2.23 -37.83 -1.88
C THR A 220 -3.30 -38.42 -2.80
N TYR A 221 -3.69 -37.69 -3.83
CA TYR A 221 -4.73 -38.09 -4.78
C TYR A 221 -4.17 -38.65 -6.10
N GLY A 222 -2.86 -38.84 -6.18
CA GLY A 222 -2.14 -39.31 -7.36
C GLY A 222 -0.91 -38.45 -7.67
N ALA A 223 0.14 -39.11 -8.14
CA ALA A 223 1.43 -38.46 -8.44
C ALA A 223 1.45 -37.72 -9.79
N GLY A 224 0.35 -37.75 -10.55
CA GLY A 224 0.33 -37.29 -11.94
C GLY A 224 1.35 -38.04 -12.79
N ASP A 225 2.15 -37.29 -13.53
CA ASP A 225 3.31 -37.76 -14.31
C ASP A 225 4.56 -38.08 -13.44
N GLY A 226 4.48 -37.90 -12.13
CA GLY A 226 5.59 -38.10 -11.19
C GLY A 226 6.60 -36.96 -11.12
N SER A 227 6.46 -35.91 -11.95
CA SER A 227 7.46 -34.83 -12.07
C SER A 227 6.82 -33.44 -12.06
N THR A 228 6.01 -33.12 -13.06
CA THR A 228 5.51 -31.75 -13.30
C THR A 228 4.05 -31.55 -12.88
N THR A 229 3.33 -32.64 -12.62
CA THR A 229 1.90 -32.62 -12.29
C THR A 229 1.58 -33.38 -11.00
N PHE A 230 0.35 -33.22 -10.52
CA PHE A 230 -0.26 -33.97 -9.43
C PHE A 230 -1.76 -34.07 -9.68
N ASN A 231 -2.43 -35.04 -9.06
CA ASN A 231 -3.88 -35.20 -9.21
C ASN A 231 -4.63 -34.35 -8.16
N LEU A 232 -5.73 -33.74 -8.60
CA LEU A 232 -6.74 -33.19 -7.70
C LEU A 232 -7.58 -34.33 -7.07
N PRO A 233 -8.26 -34.09 -5.95
CA PRO A 233 -9.28 -35.02 -5.45
C PRO A 233 -10.37 -35.26 -6.51
N ASP A 234 -10.90 -36.47 -6.60
CA ASP A 234 -12.16 -36.74 -7.30
C ASP A 234 -13.25 -36.95 -6.25
N LEU A 235 -14.11 -35.94 -6.05
CA LEU A 235 -15.18 -35.98 -5.05
C LEU A 235 -16.57 -36.05 -5.71
N ARG A 236 -16.63 -36.35 -7.01
CA ARG A 236 -17.89 -36.42 -7.74
C ARG A 236 -18.69 -37.63 -7.27
N GLY A 237 -19.86 -37.38 -6.68
CA GLY A 237 -20.76 -38.43 -6.19
C GLY A 237 -20.33 -39.06 -4.85
N GLU A 238 -19.27 -38.55 -4.23
CA GLU A 238 -18.74 -39.05 -2.97
C GLU A 238 -19.40 -38.37 -1.76
N PHE A 239 -19.60 -39.13 -0.68
CA PHE A 239 -19.89 -38.57 0.63
C PHE A 239 -18.60 -38.35 1.39
N VAL A 240 -18.32 -37.10 1.75
CA VAL A 240 -17.14 -36.76 2.55
C VAL A 240 -17.41 -37.07 4.02
N ARG A 241 -16.44 -37.72 4.64
CA ARG A 241 -16.40 -37.98 6.08
C ARG A 241 -15.21 -37.29 6.73
N GLY A 242 -15.28 -37.08 8.03
CA GLY A 242 -14.11 -36.68 8.81
C GLY A 242 -13.02 -37.77 8.78
N TRP A 243 -11.77 -37.36 8.60
CA TRP A 243 -10.62 -38.23 8.79
C TRP A 243 -10.43 -38.47 10.29
N ASP A 244 -10.36 -39.74 10.70
CA ASP A 244 -10.27 -40.11 12.12
C ASP A 244 -8.93 -39.67 12.76
N TYR A 245 -7.88 -39.45 11.95
CA TYR A 245 -6.59 -38.91 12.37
C TYR A 245 -6.02 -39.56 13.66
N GLY A 246 -5.94 -40.90 13.67
CA GLY A 246 -5.47 -41.65 14.84
C GLY A 246 -6.48 -41.74 15.99
N GLY A 247 -7.75 -41.42 15.72
CA GLY A 247 -8.87 -41.67 16.61
C GLY A 247 -9.18 -43.15 16.80
N ARG A 248 -10.32 -43.42 17.45
CA ARG A 248 -10.76 -44.78 17.81
C ARG A 248 -11.98 -45.26 17.02
N VAL A 249 -12.59 -44.38 16.22
CA VAL A 249 -13.87 -44.69 15.56
C VAL A 249 -13.63 -45.38 14.23
N ASP A 250 -12.61 -44.96 13.47
CA ASP A 250 -12.24 -45.61 12.22
C ASP A 250 -10.73 -45.51 11.95
N PRO A 251 -9.90 -46.17 12.77
CA PRO A 251 -8.44 -46.04 12.75
C PRO A 251 -7.81 -46.65 11.49
N GLY A 252 -8.54 -47.48 10.73
CA GLY A 252 -8.04 -48.17 9.55
C GLY A 252 -8.00 -47.32 8.28
N ARG A 253 -8.36 -46.04 8.34
CA ARG A 253 -8.50 -45.16 7.15
C ARG A 253 -7.45 -44.06 7.12
N ALA A 254 -6.78 -43.96 5.97
CA ALA A 254 -5.84 -42.89 5.67
C ALA A 254 -6.54 -41.67 5.07
N LEU A 255 -5.91 -40.50 5.15
CA LEU A 255 -6.38 -39.31 4.45
C LEU A 255 -6.47 -39.60 2.95
N GLY A 256 -7.60 -39.24 2.33
CA GLY A 256 -7.83 -39.46 0.89
C GLY A 256 -8.21 -40.89 0.49
N SER A 257 -8.28 -41.85 1.43
CA SER A 257 -8.68 -43.22 1.09
C SER A 257 -10.18 -43.31 0.78
N ALA A 258 -10.54 -43.96 -0.33
CA ALA A 258 -11.92 -44.27 -0.69
C ALA A 258 -12.46 -45.48 0.10
N GLN A 259 -13.77 -45.51 0.33
CA GLN A 259 -14.46 -46.63 0.94
C GLN A 259 -15.75 -46.93 0.19
N ALA A 260 -15.96 -48.18 -0.21
CA ALA A 260 -17.21 -48.60 -0.81
C ALA A 260 -18.36 -48.53 0.21
N GLY A 261 -19.55 -48.17 -0.26
CA GLY A 261 -20.77 -48.23 0.54
C GLY A 261 -20.97 -49.64 1.11
N THR A 262 -21.27 -49.72 2.41
CA THR A 262 -21.45 -50.98 3.13
C THR A 262 -22.78 -50.93 3.89
N VAL A 263 -23.53 -52.04 3.84
CA VAL A 263 -24.66 -52.29 4.75
C VAL A 263 -24.17 -53.29 5.79
N GLY A 264 -24.40 -53.00 7.07
CA GLY A 264 -24.00 -53.90 8.15
C GLY A 264 -24.68 -55.28 8.05
N PRO A 265 -24.05 -56.34 8.58
CA PRO A 265 -24.69 -57.65 8.67
C PRO A 265 -25.99 -57.52 9.48
N HIS A 266 -27.08 -58.06 8.95
CA HIS A 266 -28.38 -58.10 9.60
C HIS A 266 -29.10 -59.41 9.26
N VAL A 267 -30.12 -59.74 10.05
CA VAL A 267 -30.93 -60.95 9.88
C VAL A 267 -32.39 -60.57 9.73
N HIS A 268 -33.13 -61.33 8.91
CA HIS A 268 -34.58 -61.25 8.82
C HIS A 268 -35.20 -62.51 9.45
N THR A 269 -36.17 -62.32 10.35
CA THR A 269 -36.98 -63.41 10.88
C THR A 269 -38.27 -63.50 10.07
N ILE A 270 -38.50 -64.65 9.45
CA ILE A 270 -39.76 -64.94 8.75
C ILE A 270 -40.65 -65.71 9.73
N ILE A 271 -41.77 -65.09 10.14
CA ILE A 271 -42.78 -65.74 10.98
C ILE A 271 -43.83 -66.39 10.05
N ARG A 272 -44.11 -67.67 10.26
CA ARG A 272 -45.15 -68.38 9.52
C ARG A 272 -46.54 -67.86 9.91
N PRO A 273 -47.43 -67.62 8.94
CA PRO A 273 -48.86 -67.53 9.21
C PRO A 273 -49.35 -68.82 9.90
N SER A 274 -50.22 -68.70 10.92
CA SER A 274 -50.67 -69.82 11.78
C SER A 274 -51.58 -70.84 11.08
N ASP A 275 -51.83 -70.65 9.80
CA ASP A 275 -52.72 -71.38 8.90
C ASP A 275 -52.09 -72.66 8.30
N GLY A 276 -50.87 -73.03 8.72
CA GLY A 276 -50.26 -74.32 8.37
C GLY A 276 -49.81 -74.46 6.91
N GLY A 277 -49.81 -73.36 6.14
CA GLY A 277 -49.34 -73.32 4.77
C GLY A 277 -47.82 -73.49 4.65
N ALA A 278 -47.36 -74.24 3.65
CA ALA A 278 -45.93 -74.41 3.38
C ALA A 278 -45.29 -73.08 2.94
N LEU A 279 -44.18 -72.69 3.56
CA LEU A 279 -43.39 -71.53 3.13
C LEU A 279 -42.72 -71.83 1.78
N ALA A 280 -43.23 -71.21 0.71
CA ALA A 280 -42.59 -71.23 -0.61
C ALA A 280 -41.64 -70.03 -0.73
N LEU A 281 -40.33 -70.28 -0.60
CA LEU A 281 -39.31 -69.30 -1.01
C LEU A 281 -39.10 -69.43 -2.53
N THR A 282 -39.77 -68.60 -3.31
CA THR A 282 -39.51 -68.51 -4.75
C THR A 282 -38.26 -67.66 -4.97
N PRO A 283 -37.22 -68.14 -5.68
CA PRO A 283 -36.07 -67.30 -6.00
C PRO A 283 -36.53 -66.10 -6.82
N GLY A 284 -36.36 -64.89 -6.28
CA GLY A 284 -36.56 -63.66 -7.03
C GLY A 284 -35.57 -63.59 -8.21
N SER A 285 -36.04 -63.19 -9.38
CA SER A 285 -35.29 -63.11 -10.64
C SER A 285 -34.29 -61.93 -10.68
N GLY A 286 -33.48 -61.77 -9.64
CA GLY A 286 -32.47 -60.73 -9.55
C GLY A 286 -31.46 -60.97 -8.44
N GLY A 287 -30.32 -61.59 -8.78
CA GLY A 287 -29.14 -61.69 -7.91
C GLY A 287 -29.21 -62.81 -6.88
N GLY A 288 -28.35 -63.82 -7.03
CA GLY A 288 -28.32 -65.01 -6.18
C GLY A 288 -28.11 -64.68 -4.70
N ALA A 289 -29.14 -64.92 -3.90
CA ALA A 289 -29.01 -65.03 -2.45
C ALA A 289 -28.26 -66.32 -2.13
N TRP A 290 -27.05 -66.20 -1.58
CA TRP A 290 -26.27 -67.34 -1.09
C TRP A 290 -26.61 -67.57 0.38
N ALA A 291 -27.43 -68.57 0.66
CA ALA A 291 -27.70 -69.02 2.02
C ALA A 291 -26.46 -69.76 2.56
N TYR A 292 -25.63 -69.08 3.36
CA TYR A 292 -24.59 -69.74 4.15
C TYR A 292 -25.21 -70.29 5.44
N GLY A 293 -25.28 -71.62 5.54
CA GLY A 293 -25.75 -72.31 6.76
C GLY A 293 -27.27 -72.39 6.85
N ARG A 294 -27.80 -73.60 6.72
CA ARG A 294 -29.18 -73.94 7.06
C ARG A 294 -29.18 -74.54 8.46
N GLU A 295 -29.18 -73.71 9.49
CA GLU A 295 -29.46 -74.20 10.84
C GLU A 295 -30.97 -74.09 11.10
N MET A 296 -31.65 -75.24 11.01
CA MET A 296 -33.02 -75.38 11.48
C MET A 296 -33.00 -75.33 13.01
N LEU A 297 -33.30 -74.16 13.58
CA LEU A 297 -33.37 -73.99 15.04
C LEU A 297 -34.62 -74.69 15.64
N SER A 298 -35.66 -74.94 14.84
CA SER A 298 -36.80 -75.83 15.12
C SER A 298 -37.66 -76.03 13.86
N SER A 299 -38.73 -76.83 13.93
CA SER A 299 -39.69 -77.03 12.83
C SER A 299 -40.38 -75.75 12.34
N ASP A 300 -40.27 -74.63 13.09
CA ASP A 300 -41.03 -73.39 12.89
C ASP A 300 -40.20 -72.10 12.74
N GLN A 301 -38.87 -72.19 12.66
CA GLN A 301 -38.00 -71.00 12.52
C GLN A 301 -36.91 -71.24 11.46
N MET A 302 -36.85 -70.35 10.47
CA MET A 302 -35.83 -70.33 9.41
C MET A 302 -35.14 -68.95 9.40
N THR A 303 -33.83 -68.93 9.60
CA THR A 303 -33.02 -67.72 9.52
C THR A 303 -32.42 -67.58 8.13
N LEU A 304 -32.76 -66.48 7.43
CA LEU A 304 -32.10 -66.11 6.17
C LEU A 304 -31.06 -65.02 6.46
N VAL A 305 -29.79 -65.36 6.26
CA VAL A 305 -28.70 -64.39 6.27
C VAL A 305 -28.56 -63.84 4.84
N THR A 306 -28.96 -62.59 4.64
CA THR A 306 -28.67 -61.86 3.40
C THR A 306 -27.26 -61.27 3.51
N GLY A 307 -26.30 -61.90 2.83
CA GLY A 307 -24.94 -61.35 2.72
C GLY A 307 -24.95 -60.03 1.95
N ALA A 308 -24.25 -59.02 2.46
CA ALA A 308 -24.10 -57.73 1.83
C ALA A 308 -23.26 -57.83 0.55
N ASN A 309 -23.90 -57.71 -0.61
CA ASN A 309 -23.19 -57.33 -1.82
C ASN A 309 -22.99 -55.82 -1.78
N SER A 310 -21.74 -55.36 -1.93
CA SER A 310 -21.41 -53.96 -2.17
C SER A 310 -22.23 -53.45 -3.36
N GLY A 311 -23.11 -52.46 -3.14
CA GLY A 311 -23.70 -51.68 -4.23
C GLY A 311 -25.19 -51.86 -4.53
N ILE A 312 -26.02 -52.49 -3.69
CA ILE A 312 -27.49 -52.50 -3.93
C ILE A 312 -28.12 -51.23 -3.35
N GLY A 313 -27.98 -50.13 -4.08
CA GLY A 313 -28.39 -48.79 -3.69
C GLY A 313 -29.82 -48.43 -4.09
N VAL A 314 -30.76 -48.53 -3.14
CA VAL A 314 -31.89 -47.59 -2.99
C VAL A 314 -32.35 -47.52 -1.53
N GLU A 315 -32.14 -48.58 -0.75
CA GLU A 315 -32.65 -48.74 0.62
C GLU A 315 -31.94 -47.86 1.65
N THR A 316 -30.60 -47.79 1.63
CA THR A 316 -29.80 -47.20 2.73
C THR A 316 -29.12 -45.87 2.38
N ARG A 317 -29.52 -45.20 1.29
CA ARG A 317 -28.93 -43.91 0.90
C ARG A 317 -29.61 -42.73 1.63
N PRO A 318 -28.85 -41.84 2.31
CA PRO A 318 -29.42 -40.61 2.83
C PRO A 318 -29.95 -39.71 1.70
N ARG A 319 -31.02 -38.95 1.97
CA ARG A 319 -31.43 -37.84 1.10
C ARG A 319 -30.30 -36.81 1.05
N ASN A 320 -29.86 -36.45 -0.16
CA ASN A 320 -28.75 -35.53 -0.36
C ASN A 320 -29.02 -34.59 -1.56
N VAL A 321 -28.28 -33.48 -1.61
CA VAL A 321 -28.27 -32.51 -2.71
C VAL A 321 -26.82 -32.37 -3.18
N ALA A 322 -26.59 -32.47 -4.49
CA ALA A 322 -25.25 -32.35 -5.06
C ALA A 322 -24.86 -30.88 -5.27
N LEU A 323 -23.68 -30.52 -4.78
CA LEU A 323 -23.02 -29.23 -5.02
C LEU A 323 -21.66 -29.49 -5.67
N LEU A 324 -21.14 -28.50 -6.40
CA LEU A 324 -19.82 -28.62 -7.03
C LEU A 324 -18.73 -28.51 -5.95
N ALA A 325 -18.01 -29.60 -5.71
CA ALA A 325 -16.82 -29.57 -4.87
C ALA A 325 -15.66 -28.90 -5.64
N CYS A 326 -15.03 -27.91 -5.00
CA CYS A 326 -13.84 -27.26 -5.50
C CYS A 326 -12.78 -27.14 -4.41
N ILE A 327 -11.52 -27.09 -4.82
CA ILE A 327 -10.35 -26.94 -3.96
C ILE A 327 -9.66 -25.60 -4.22
N LYS A 328 -9.30 -24.90 -3.14
CA LYS A 328 -8.59 -23.61 -3.22
C LYS A 328 -7.13 -23.84 -3.61
N TYR A 329 -6.61 -23.07 -4.57
CA TYR A 329 -5.18 -23.05 -4.94
C TYR A 329 -4.46 -21.78 -4.51
#